data_AF-X1RWG0-F1
#
_entry.id   AF-X1RWG0-F1
#
_cell.length_a   1.000
_cell.length_b   1.000
_cell.length_c   1.000
_cell.angle_alpha   90.00
_cell.angle_beta   90.00
_cell.angle_gamma   90.00
#
_symmetry.space_group_name_H-M   'P 1'
#
loop_
_entity.id
_entity.type
_entity.pdbx_description
1 polymer ?
#
loop_
_entity_poly.entity_id
_entity_poly.type
_entity_poly.pdbx_seq_one_letter_code
_entity_poly.pdbx_strand_id
1 'polypeptide(L)'
;MKQGLHEISAVKRYPIGKKYKTDDHIYRYSHAEAALGGRARLVINSNFAPGVTGHEDVDGFEGDLYANAPIGQKYVDIADTASRAENFYQGGHLVIFSDGIFHQHFIVASDAGDGNKVRCWLSKPIAYVDAEVGHGVTAYRS
;
A
#
# COMPACT_ATOMS: atom_id res chain seq x y z
N MET A 1 -22.44 -1.92 -14.26
CA MET A 1 -22.32 -2.33 -12.85
C MET A 1 -21.13 -1.63 -12.22
N LYS A 2 -21.26 -1.13 -10.98
CA LYS A 2 -20.12 -0.61 -10.20
C LYS A 2 -19.31 -1.82 -9.69
N GLN A 3 -18.01 -1.78 -9.90
CA GLN A 3 -17.08 -2.79 -9.37
C GLN A 3 -16.92 -2.58 -7.85
N GLY A 4 -16.91 -3.67 -7.06
CA GLY A 4 -16.78 -3.61 -5.61
C GLY A 4 -15.40 -3.10 -5.17
N LEU A 5 -15.32 -2.45 -4.00
CA LEU A 5 -14.07 -1.95 -3.41
C LEU A 5 -12.99 -3.04 -3.23
N HIS A 6 -13.42 -4.29 -3.01
CA HIS A 6 -12.54 -5.45 -2.78
C HIS A 6 -12.52 -6.42 -3.98
N GLU A 7 -13.07 -6.03 -5.13
CA GLU A 7 -13.21 -6.93 -6.27
C GLU A 7 -11.93 -6.96 -7.11
N ILE A 8 -11.25 -8.11 -7.10
CA ILE A 8 -10.11 -8.42 -7.96
C ILE A 8 -10.62 -8.68 -9.39
N SER A 9 -9.99 -8.08 -10.40
CA SER A 9 -10.27 -8.38 -11.81
C SER A 9 -9.00 -8.67 -12.59
N ALA A 10 -9.02 -9.73 -13.40
CA ALA A 10 -7.94 -10.07 -14.31
C ALA A 10 -7.83 -9.13 -15.53
N VAL A 11 -8.81 -8.25 -15.73
CA VAL A 11 -8.86 -7.32 -16.86
C VAL A 11 -8.75 -5.89 -16.33
N LYS A 12 -7.85 -5.10 -16.91
CA LYS A 12 -7.75 -3.66 -16.65
C LYS A 12 -9.01 -2.96 -17.16
N ARG A 13 -10.02 -2.83 -16.30
CA ARG A 13 -11.30 -2.18 -16.64
C ARG A 13 -11.20 -0.65 -16.65
N TYR A 14 -10.18 -0.07 -16.01
CA TYR A 14 -10.04 1.37 -15.84
C TYR A 14 -8.55 1.80 -15.86
N PRO A 15 -8.23 3.02 -16.33
CA PRO A 15 -6.87 3.57 -16.30
C PRO A 15 -6.32 3.68 -14.87
N ILE A 16 -5.01 3.44 -14.69
CA ILE A 16 -4.31 3.78 -13.44
C ILE A 16 -4.48 5.29 -13.18
N GLY A 17 -4.63 5.67 -11.92
CA GLY A 17 -4.93 7.03 -11.47
C GLY A 17 -6.39 7.48 -11.62
N LYS A 18 -7.26 6.73 -12.32
CA LYS A 18 -8.68 7.11 -12.47
C LYS A 18 -9.36 7.15 -11.10
N LYS A 19 -10.21 8.14 -10.84
CA LYS A 19 -10.94 8.25 -9.56
C LYS A 19 -12.07 7.23 -9.47
N TYR A 20 -12.26 6.64 -8.30
CA TYR A 20 -13.40 5.84 -7.89
C TYR A 20 -13.93 6.41 -6.58
N LYS A 21 -15.13 6.96 -6.59
CA LYS A 21 -15.72 7.60 -5.42
C LYS A 21 -16.69 6.63 -4.76
N THR A 22 -16.54 6.42 -3.46
CA THR A 22 -17.60 5.89 -2.60
C THR A 22 -18.20 7.02 -1.77
N ASP A 23 -19.19 6.70 -0.96
CA ASP A 23 -19.92 7.70 -0.19
C ASP A 23 -19.00 8.45 0.80
N ASP A 24 -18.02 7.74 1.38
CA ASP A 24 -17.13 8.32 2.40
C ASP A 24 -15.71 8.67 1.89
N HIS A 25 -15.26 8.15 0.75
CA HIS A 25 -13.85 8.24 0.32
C HIS A 25 -13.68 8.34 -1.20
N ILE A 26 -12.60 8.98 -1.64
CA ILE A 26 -12.19 9.01 -3.05
C ILE A 26 -10.95 8.15 -3.22
N TYR A 27 -11.08 7.11 -4.02
CA TYR A 27 -10.02 6.18 -4.36
C TYR A 27 -9.47 6.43 -5.76
N ARG A 28 -8.29 5.89 -6.08
CA ARG A 28 -7.74 5.80 -7.43
C ARG A 28 -7.34 4.36 -7.77
N TYR A 29 -7.38 4.00 -9.05
CA TYR A 29 -6.86 2.71 -9.54
C TYR A 29 -5.32 2.76 -9.51
N SER A 30 -4.60 1.86 -8.85
CA SER A 30 -3.13 1.77 -8.87
C SER A 30 -2.60 0.84 -9.95
N HIS A 31 -1.28 0.88 -10.13
CA HIS A 31 -0.48 -0.17 -10.76
C HIS A 31 -0.23 -1.32 -9.76
N ALA A 32 -0.26 -2.57 -10.23
CA ALA A 32 0.07 -3.77 -9.45
C ALA A 32 1.01 -4.74 -10.21
N GLU A 33 1.53 -4.26 -11.36
CA GLU A 33 2.62 -4.81 -12.18
C GLU A 33 2.63 -6.33 -12.48
N ALA A 34 3.77 -6.77 -13.06
CA ALA A 34 4.04 -8.14 -13.49
C ALA A 34 4.04 -9.14 -12.33
N ALA A 35 4.30 -8.69 -11.10
CA ALA A 35 4.31 -9.52 -9.89
C ALA A 35 2.95 -10.17 -9.57
N LEU A 36 1.85 -9.72 -10.17
CA LEU A 36 0.52 -10.34 -10.01
C LEU A 36 0.01 -11.00 -11.30
N GLY A 37 0.89 -11.37 -12.22
CA GLY A 37 0.51 -12.07 -13.46
C GLY A 37 -0.41 -11.24 -14.38
N GLY A 38 -0.19 -9.92 -14.46
CA GLY A 38 -0.97 -9.02 -15.33
C GLY A 38 -2.31 -8.53 -14.74
N ARG A 39 -2.55 -8.76 -13.45
CA ARG A 39 -3.76 -8.27 -12.76
C ARG A 39 -3.61 -6.79 -12.41
N ALA A 40 -4.56 -5.98 -12.89
CA ALA A 40 -4.54 -4.53 -12.71
C ALA A 40 -5.60 -4.10 -11.69
N ARG A 41 -5.18 -3.81 -10.44
CA ARG A 41 -5.61 -2.66 -9.60
C ARG A 41 -5.29 -2.90 -8.10
N LEU A 42 -4.68 -1.90 -7.46
CA LEU A 42 -4.82 -1.65 -6.00
C LEU A 42 -5.62 -0.37 -5.81
N VAL A 43 -6.49 -0.35 -4.80
CA VAL A 43 -7.37 0.79 -4.52
C VAL A 43 -6.62 1.76 -3.62
N ILE A 44 -6.17 2.88 -4.17
CA ILE A 44 -5.40 3.90 -3.45
C ILE A 44 -6.34 4.94 -2.85
N ASN A 45 -6.23 5.27 -1.57
CA ASN A 45 -6.85 6.48 -1.02
C ASN A 45 -6.12 7.71 -1.58
N SER A 46 -6.83 8.56 -2.32
CA SER A 46 -6.49 9.94 -2.73
C SER A 46 -5.16 10.28 -3.45
N ASN A 47 -4.02 9.66 -3.14
CA ASN A 47 -2.70 10.22 -3.47
C ASN A 47 -2.15 9.79 -4.83
N PHE A 48 -1.16 10.55 -5.32
CA PHE A 48 -0.34 10.14 -6.47
C PHE A 48 0.34 8.80 -6.14
N ALA A 49 0.58 7.98 -7.16
CA ALA A 49 1.35 6.75 -6.94
C ALA A 49 2.75 7.15 -6.46
N PRO A 50 3.35 6.45 -5.48
CA PRO A 50 4.74 6.72 -5.12
C PRO A 50 5.65 6.66 -6.36
N GLY A 51 6.65 7.53 -6.42
CA GLY A 51 7.57 7.62 -7.57
C GLY A 51 7.09 8.53 -8.72
N VAL A 52 5.95 9.22 -8.60
CA VAL A 52 5.55 10.25 -9.57
C VAL A 52 6.35 11.54 -9.30
N THR A 53 7.26 11.88 -10.20
CA THR A 53 8.11 13.08 -10.08
C THR A 53 7.30 14.36 -9.83
N GLY A 54 7.74 15.16 -8.86
CA GLY A 54 7.12 16.46 -8.51
C GLY A 54 6.08 16.39 -7.39
N HIS A 55 5.91 15.22 -6.76
CA HIS A 55 4.91 14.99 -5.71
C HIS A 55 5.50 14.37 -4.42
N GLU A 56 6.81 14.45 -4.22
CA GLU A 56 7.60 13.75 -3.18
C GLU A 56 7.10 13.94 -1.72
N ASP A 57 6.44 15.07 -1.42
CA ASP A 57 5.86 15.38 -0.10
C ASP A 57 4.43 14.86 0.11
N VAL A 58 3.73 14.52 -0.97
CA VAL A 58 2.39 13.89 -0.97
C VAL A 58 2.43 12.43 -1.43
N ASP A 59 3.60 11.99 -1.90
CA ASP A 59 3.85 10.64 -2.32
C ASP A 59 4.06 9.73 -1.11
N GLY A 60 3.54 8.52 -1.25
CA GLY A 60 3.76 7.44 -0.30
C GLY A 60 5.19 6.89 -0.38
N PHE A 61 5.34 5.63 0.00
CA PHE A 61 6.54 4.84 -0.21
C PHE A 61 6.24 3.70 -1.18
N GLU A 62 7.15 3.43 -2.11
CA GLU A 62 7.20 2.20 -2.90
C GLU A 62 8.61 1.62 -2.82
N GLY A 63 8.70 0.33 -2.55
CA GLY A 63 9.96 -0.37 -2.33
C GLY A 63 9.69 -1.69 -1.64
N ASP A 64 10.60 -2.10 -0.75
CA ASP A 64 10.55 -3.41 -0.12
C ASP A 64 10.11 -3.38 1.34
N LEU A 65 9.65 -4.54 1.81
CA LEU A 65 9.51 -4.82 3.24
C LEU A 65 10.90 -4.85 3.89
N TYR A 66 11.08 -4.16 5.02
CA TYR A 66 12.35 -4.14 5.74
C TYR A 66 12.60 -5.42 6.54
N ALA A 67 11.54 -6.01 7.11
CA ALA A 67 11.63 -7.22 7.93
C ALA A 67 10.38 -8.08 7.78
N ASN A 68 10.53 -9.41 7.91
CA ASN A 68 9.42 -10.35 7.87
C ASN A 68 8.35 -9.98 8.92
N ALA A 69 7.09 -10.06 8.53
CA ALA A 69 5.95 -9.93 9.41
C ALA A 69 5.09 -11.21 9.32
N PRO A 70 5.21 -12.13 10.28
CA PRO A 70 4.41 -13.34 10.32
C PRO A 70 2.91 -13.08 10.48
N ILE A 71 2.10 -14.08 10.12
CA ILE A 71 0.66 -14.11 10.38
C ILE A 71 0.38 -13.75 11.85
N GLY A 72 -0.60 -12.88 12.05
CA GLY A 72 -0.99 -12.38 13.37
C GLY A 72 -0.29 -11.07 13.77
N GLN A 73 0.79 -10.67 13.09
CA GLN A 73 1.48 -9.41 13.38
C GLN A 73 0.62 -8.20 12.98
N LYS A 74 0.58 -7.17 13.85
CA LYS A 74 -0.24 -5.95 13.66
C LYS A 74 0.55 -4.75 13.16
N TYR A 75 1.77 -4.95 12.71
CA TYR A 75 2.60 -3.91 12.11
C TYR A 75 3.50 -4.52 11.05
N VAL A 76 3.95 -3.71 10.11
CA VAL A 76 5.11 -4.04 9.26
C VAL A 76 6.12 -2.92 9.32
N ASP A 77 7.37 -3.27 9.02
CA ASP A 77 8.44 -2.31 8.82
C ASP A 77 8.69 -2.22 7.32
N ILE A 78 8.53 -1.02 6.75
CA ILE A 78 8.81 -0.73 5.33
C ILE A 78 10.19 -0.09 5.22
N ALA A 79 10.94 -0.39 4.17
CA ALA A 79 12.31 0.11 3.97
C ALA A 79 12.35 1.58 3.49
N ASP A 80 11.48 2.42 4.05
CA ASP A 80 11.52 3.86 3.82
C ASP A 80 12.63 4.48 4.67
N THR A 81 13.68 4.94 3.99
CA THR A 81 14.86 5.59 4.59
C THR A 81 14.69 7.10 4.74
N ALA A 82 13.59 7.67 4.21
CA ALA A 82 13.33 9.09 4.34
C ALA A 82 13.02 9.47 5.79
N SER A 83 13.36 10.71 6.16
CA SER A 83 13.01 11.29 7.46
C SER A 83 11.50 11.58 7.50
N ARG A 84 10.69 10.58 7.85
CA ARG A 84 9.24 10.74 8.03
C ARG A 84 8.90 11.15 9.45
N ALA A 85 8.01 12.12 9.59
CA ALA A 85 7.42 12.46 10.88
C ALA A 85 6.59 11.29 11.42
N GLU A 86 6.38 11.26 12.74
CA GLU A 86 5.40 10.36 13.33
C GLU A 86 4.03 10.55 12.67
N ASN A 87 3.32 9.46 12.44
CA ASN A 87 2.02 9.39 11.78
C ASN A 87 1.98 9.90 10.34
N PHE A 88 3.13 10.03 9.66
CA PHE A 88 3.17 10.39 8.24
C PHE A 88 2.27 9.53 7.35
N TYR A 89 2.16 8.22 7.64
CA TYR A 89 1.32 7.27 6.88
C TYR A 89 -0.06 7.01 7.51
N GLN A 90 -0.39 7.66 8.63
CA GLN A 90 -1.67 7.45 9.30
C GLN A 90 -2.85 7.78 8.38
N GLY A 91 -3.88 6.91 8.38
CA GLY A 91 -5.06 7.05 7.52
C GLY A 91 -4.84 6.54 6.09
N GLY A 92 -3.61 6.16 5.78
CA GLY A 92 -3.21 5.62 4.49
C GLY A 92 -3.58 4.15 4.29
N HIS A 93 -3.31 3.67 3.09
CA HIS A 93 -3.34 2.24 2.78
C HIS A 93 -1.93 1.69 2.63
N LEU A 94 -1.73 0.49 3.14
CA LEU A 94 -0.55 -0.32 2.87
C LEU A 94 -0.95 -1.47 1.97
N VAL A 95 -0.11 -1.73 0.99
CA VAL A 95 -0.21 -2.88 0.12
C VAL A 95 1.12 -3.64 0.14
N ILE A 96 1.07 -4.95 0.33
CA ILE A 96 2.23 -5.85 0.27
C ILE A 96 1.94 -6.92 -0.78
N PHE A 97 2.86 -7.14 -1.71
CA PHE A 97 2.63 -8.00 -2.85
C PHE A 97 3.87 -8.82 -3.22
N SER A 98 3.64 -10.04 -3.69
CA SER A 98 4.62 -10.89 -4.38
C SER A 98 3.88 -11.81 -5.36
N ASP A 99 4.56 -12.82 -5.93
CA ASP A 99 3.96 -13.71 -6.92
C ASP A 99 2.78 -14.51 -6.34
N GLY A 100 1.56 -14.02 -6.60
CA GLY A 100 0.31 -14.62 -6.13
C GLY A 100 -0.10 -14.28 -4.69
N ILE A 101 0.72 -13.54 -3.93
CA ILE A 101 0.41 -13.10 -2.56
C ILE A 101 0.05 -11.62 -2.55
N PHE A 102 -0.99 -11.27 -1.78
CA PHE A 102 -1.51 -9.93 -1.71
C PHE A 102 -2.09 -9.60 -0.33
N HIS A 103 -1.51 -8.62 0.36
CA HIS A 103 -2.07 -8.04 1.58
C HIS A 103 -2.47 -6.58 1.33
N GLN A 104 -3.66 -6.20 1.82
CA GLN A 104 -4.09 -4.81 1.86
C GLN A 104 -4.55 -4.44 3.26
N HIS A 105 -3.94 -3.42 3.82
CA HIS A 105 -4.20 -2.94 5.16
C HIS A 105 -4.51 -1.44 5.16
N PHE A 106 -5.22 -1.01 6.19
CA PHE A 106 -5.34 0.40 6.55
C PHE A 106 -4.32 0.70 7.64
N ILE A 107 -3.60 1.82 7.51
CA ILE A 107 -2.55 2.24 8.44
C ILE A 107 -3.20 3.10 9.53
N VAL A 108 -3.21 2.59 10.77
CA VAL A 108 -3.83 3.30 11.91
C VAL A 108 -2.87 4.27 12.61
N ALA A 109 -1.56 4.05 12.47
CA ALA A 109 -0.49 4.90 12.96
C ALA A 109 0.81 4.55 12.22
N SER A 110 1.80 5.44 12.26
CA SER A 110 3.15 5.10 11.85
C SER A 110 4.18 5.73 12.78
N ASP A 111 5.25 5.01 13.08
CA ASP A 111 6.35 5.56 13.86
C ASP A 111 7.10 6.61 13.01
N ALA A 112 7.91 7.47 13.64
CA ALA A 112 8.85 8.32 12.91
C ALA A 112 9.91 7.47 12.20
N GLY A 113 10.38 7.91 11.03
CA GLY A 113 11.42 7.21 10.29
C GLY A 113 12.75 7.24 11.04
N ASP A 114 13.41 6.09 11.15
CA ASP A 114 14.70 5.94 11.87
C ASP A 114 15.94 6.00 10.95
N GLY A 115 15.72 6.35 9.67
CA GLY A 115 16.74 6.37 8.62
C GLY A 115 16.96 5.03 7.92
N ASN A 116 16.37 3.94 8.42
CA ASN A 116 16.40 2.62 7.77
C ASN A 116 14.99 2.15 7.40
N LYS A 117 14.02 2.43 8.27
CA LYS A 117 12.65 1.96 8.11
C LYS A 117 11.64 2.95 8.69
N VAL A 118 10.38 2.72 8.31
CA VAL A 118 9.20 3.25 8.99
C VAL A 118 8.32 2.08 9.42
N ARG A 119 7.84 2.09 10.66
CA ARG A 119 6.86 1.11 11.13
C ARG A 119 5.45 1.59 10.84
N CYS A 120 4.66 0.78 10.15
CA CYS A 120 3.25 1.03 9.89
C CYS A 120 2.38 0.09 10.73
N TRP A 121 1.56 0.65 11.61
CA TRP A 121 0.59 -0.11 12.41
C TRP A 121 -0.69 -0.36 11.60
N LEU A 122 -1.16 -1.60 11.62
CA LEU A 122 -2.23 -2.07 10.75
C LEU A 122 -3.56 -2.16 11.52
N SER A 123 -4.66 -1.79 10.86
CA SER A 123 -6.01 -1.94 11.41
C SER A 123 -6.42 -3.39 11.67
N LYS A 124 -5.80 -4.33 10.94
CA LYS A 124 -5.98 -5.78 11.05
C LYS A 124 -4.60 -6.45 10.92
N PRO A 125 -4.37 -7.56 11.64
CA PRO A 125 -3.11 -8.28 11.54
C PRO A 125 -2.90 -8.86 10.14
N ILE A 126 -1.63 -9.14 9.78
CA ILE A 126 -1.28 -9.99 8.64
C ILE A 126 -2.07 -11.29 8.76
N ALA A 127 -2.74 -11.67 7.68
CA ALA A 127 -3.61 -12.82 7.63
C ALA A 127 -3.25 -13.71 6.44
N TYR A 128 -3.47 -15.01 6.60
CA TYR A 128 -3.36 -16.07 5.58
C TYR A 128 -1.95 -16.48 5.14
N VAL A 129 -1.01 -15.55 5.01
CA VAL A 129 0.39 -15.83 4.65
C VAL A 129 1.32 -14.80 5.28
N ASP A 130 2.56 -15.20 5.53
CA ASP A 130 3.58 -14.30 6.06
C ASP A 130 3.95 -13.25 5.02
N ALA A 131 4.20 -12.02 5.46
CA ALA A 131 4.84 -11.01 4.63
C ALA A 131 6.36 -11.12 4.84
N GLU A 132 7.10 -11.35 3.76
CA GLU A 132 8.54 -11.64 3.83
C GLU A 132 9.36 -10.52 3.20
N VAL A 133 10.63 -10.40 3.61
CA VAL A 133 11.61 -9.52 2.96
C VAL A 133 11.75 -9.92 1.49
N GLY A 134 11.74 -8.93 0.61
CA GLY A 134 11.67 -9.11 -0.84
C GLY A 134 10.25 -9.09 -1.41
N HIS A 135 9.22 -9.01 -0.56
CA HIS A 135 7.89 -8.59 -1.01
C HIS A 135 7.88 -7.09 -1.29
N GLY A 136 7.29 -6.73 -2.43
CA GLY A 136 7.08 -5.34 -2.80
C GLY A 136 6.00 -4.71 -1.92
N VAL A 137 6.17 -3.43 -1.64
CA VAL A 137 5.31 -2.65 -0.76
C VAL A 137 4.94 -1.34 -1.42
N THR A 138 3.68 -0.94 -1.25
CA THR A 138 3.24 0.44 -1.49
C THR A 138 2.49 0.95 -0.27
N ALA A 139 3.05 1.95 0.41
CA ALA A 139 2.42 2.62 1.54
C ALA A 139 1.99 4.03 1.14
N TYR A 140 0.70 4.31 1.13
CA TYR A 140 0.16 5.61 0.74
C TYR A 140 -0.03 6.51 1.94
N ARG A 141 0.15 7.82 1.76
CA ARG A 141 -0.30 8.83 2.72
C ARG A 141 -1.85 8.92 2.70
N SER A 142 -2.48 9.47 3.75
CA SER A 142 -3.91 9.85 3.70
C SER A 142 -4.16 11.14 2.93
#